data_AF-A0A4Q6E4T1-F1
#
_entry.id   AF-A0A4Q6E4T1-F1
#
_cell.length_a   1.000
_cell.length_b   1.000
_cell.length_c   1.000
_cell.angle_alpha   90.00
_cell.angle_beta   90.00
_cell.angle_gamma   90.00
#
_symmetry.space_group_name_H-M   'P 1'
#
loop_
_entity.id
_entity.type
_entity.pdbx_description
1 polymer ?
#
loop_
_entity_poly.entity_id
_entity_poly.type
_entity_poly.pdbx_seq_one_letter_code
_entity_poly.pdbx_strand_id
1 'polypeptide(L)'
;MISKYLKQRWQRITFYTVLAIIGTLLLLTLAINIFVTPGLQDKLKSSIRESSDSLYSVNFSDADISVLRGNITIKDATLKVDSAVYKKKKQKNTAPNNLYDLRVKQIRVTGINVFKLYFSNKIDVSKIVLSEPEIDMSYEANNTEDKQSKDNRTIWQRMSKSLKSVRVGEIWLNDLTFKHINYAGKRPLKTQVKEMNLRAVDLFIDSTTQADTSRFFYCKDVATEIYNYSGKTPDGLYSYVLKSIKFSTGTSHLDIQGITFKPLNSLLFFTKTRSERFNLTLDSLQVNNFDFTNYYKYRTFSASGVTMSKGTLDVFGAPNKLPNFTKENYTSFPHMAIRKLNFGLKIDTLNIKKMDIIYSEYNKKSKKNGTLTFNNTTGRLLNITNSKTALQKNNICKVNITSHFMERSRLDVAFALNLTDKDAAFSYKGSLGPMKLSLLNKAIMPISMVKVTSGNLKRFDFDVDANRYRAKGNMTLLYNDLKINILKLDEDDGRLKKKGLMSILANAFVIERNNPDEPGKAPRRANITFVRPVSYPFFKIVWKTLFAGAKECAGVSEMDEKKANAKMSEGDLEKQRGKKD
;
A
#
# COMPACT_ATOMS: atom_id res chain seq x y z
N MET A 1 54.13 55.34 13.84
CA MET A 1 54.00 55.42 12.36
C MET A 1 52.72 56.14 11.89
N ILE A 2 51.56 55.93 12.53
CA ILE A 2 50.26 56.55 12.15
C ILE A 2 50.14 58.05 12.49
N SER A 3 50.83 58.53 13.53
CA SER A 3 50.83 59.96 13.94
C SER A 3 51.40 60.92 12.89
N LYS A 4 52.14 60.42 11.91
CA LYS A 4 52.72 61.18 10.78
C LYS A 4 51.67 61.54 9.71
N TYR A 5 50.52 60.85 9.67
CA TYR A 5 49.48 61.01 8.63
C TYR A 5 48.18 61.68 9.10
N LEU A 6 47.89 61.72 10.40
CA LEU A 6 46.72 62.41 10.97
C LEU A 6 47.13 63.83 11.44
N LYS A 7 46.89 64.84 10.58
CA LYS A 7 47.35 66.23 10.80
C LYS A 7 46.47 67.02 11.78
N GLN A 8 45.16 66.74 11.85
CA GLN A 8 44.24 67.50 12.70
C GLN A 8 43.84 66.73 13.97
N ARG A 9 43.64 67.45 15.09
CA ARG A 9 43.38 66.88 16.42
C ARG A 9 42.13 65.99 16.45
N TRP A 10 41.08 66.36 15.72
CA TRP A 10 39.85 65.57 15.62
C TRP A 10 40.09 64.22 14.92
N GLN A 11 40.91 64.16 13.87
CA GLN A 11 41.21 62.91 13.16
C GLN A 11 41.91 61.88 14.07
N ARG A 12 42.78 62.35 14.98
CA ARG A 12 43.44 61.51 15.98
C ARG A 12 42.44 61.01 17.03
N ILE A 13 41.60 61.92 17.55
CA ILE A 13 40.56 61.56 18.52
C ILE A 13 39.62 60.51 17.91
N THR A 14 39.06 60.78 16.72
CA THR A 14 38.17 59.85 16.01
C THR A 14 38.86 58.50 15.75
N PHE A 15 40.13 58.50 15.31
CA PHE A 15 40.88 57.27 15.09
C PHE A 15 41.02 56.43 16.38
N TYR A 16 41.41 57.04 17.50
CA TYR A 16 41.53 56.33 18.77
C TYR A 16 40.18 55.88 19.34
N THR A 17 39.11 56.66 19.15
CA THR A 17 37.75 56.28 19.56
C THR A 17 37.27 55.06 18.77
N VAL A 18 37.47 55.05 17.44
CA VAL A 18 37.13 53.89 16.59
C VAL A 18 37.96 52.66 16.97
N LEU A 19 39.26 52.84 17.23
CA LEU A 19 40.14 51.74 17.63
C LEU A 19 39.75 51.15 19.00
N ALA A 20 39.34 52.01 19.95
CA ALA A 20 38.81 51.58 21.24
C ALA A 20 37.49 50.82 21.09
N ILE A 21 36.56 51.30 20.27
CA ILE A 21 35.30 50.60 19.99
C ILE A 21 35.56 49.22 19.36
N ILE A 22 36.47 49.14 18.38
CA ILE A 22 36.86 47.88 17.74
C ILE A 22 37.51 46.94 18.76
N GLY A 23 38.43 47.44 19.59
CA GLY A 23 39.09 46.67 20.64
C GLY A 23 38.12 46.13 21.69
N THR A 24 37.16 46.96 22.13
CA THR A 24 36.09 46.56 23.04
C THR A 24 35.17 45.52 22.42
N LEU A 25 34.79 45.69 21.14
CA LEU A 25 34.02 44.69 20.40
C LEU A 25 34.79 43.36 20.30
N LEU A 26 36.09 43.41 19.98
CA LEU A 26 36.97 42.24 19.90
C LEU A 26 37.04 41.49 21.23
N LEU A 27 37.28 42.21 22.34
CA LEU A 27 37.30 41.66 23.69
C LEU A 27 35.95 41.08 24.10
N LEU A 28 34.83 41.72 23.73
CA LEU A 28 33.48 41.20 23.94
C LEU A 28 33.25 39.90 23.17
N THR A 29 33.64 39.82 21.90
CA THR A 29 33.58 38.56 21.14
C THR A 29 34.42 37.46 21.77
N LEU A 30 35.63 37.79 22.21
CA LEU A 30 36.53 36.82 22.85
C LEU A 30 35.94 36.31 24.17
N ALA A 31 35.41 37.22 24.99
CA ALA A 31 34.76 36.90 26.26
C ALA A 31 33.50 36.05 26.08
N ILE A 32 32.65 36.36 25.09
CA ILE A 32 31.48 35.55 24.76
C ILE A 32 31.92 34.12 24.40
N ASN A 33 32.94 33.97 23.57
CA ASN A 33 33.39 32.65 23.15
C ASN A 33 34.03 31.82 24.29
N ILE A 34 34.78 32.46 25.18
CA ILE A 34 35.48 31.79 26.30
C ILE A 34 34.51 31.44 27.43
N PHE A 35 33.60 32.34 27.81
CA PHE A 35 32.77 32.17 29.02
C PHE A 35 31.36 31.64 28.74
N VAL A 36 30.75 32.00 27.61
CA VAL A 36 29.34 31.65 27.34
C VAL A 36 29.23 30.26 26.71
N THR A 37 30.19 29.86 25.86
CA THR A 37 30.17 28.58 25.16
C THR A 37 30.24 27.37 26.12
N PRO A 38 31.15 27.29 27.09
CA PRO A 38 31.18 26.17 28.05
C PRO A 38 29.93 26.11 28.93
N GLY A 39 29.45 27.27 29.41
CA GLY A 39 28.25 27.35 30.23
C GLY A 39 26.99 26.87 29.51
N LEU A 40 26.87 27.15 28.20
CA LEU A 40 25.77 26.64 27.37
C LEU A 40 25.82 25.13 27.20
N GLN A 41 27.00 24.54 27.06
CA GLN A 41 27.17 23.10 26.93
C GLN A 41 26.72 22.36 28.21
N ASP A 42 27.16 22.82 29.38
CA ASP A 42 26.77 22.23 30.66
C ASP A 42 25.28 22.46 30.94
N LYS A 43 24.75 23.63 30.59
CA LYS A 43 23.32 23.90 30.72
C LYS A 43 22.47 22.99 29.83
N LEU A 44 22.92 22.68 28.61
CA LEU A 44 22.22 21.75 27.71
C LEU A 44 22.18 20.34 28.30
N LYS A 45 23.32 19.82 28.76
CA LYS A 45 23.42 18.47 29.35
C LYS A 45 22.57 18.35 30.62
N SER A 46 22.68 19.31 31.54
CA SER A 46 21.89 19.34 32.78
C SER A 46 20.39 19.43 32.51
N SER A 47 19.95 20.31 31.59
CA SER A 47 18.53 20.48 31.27
C SER A 47 17.88 19.20 30.74
N ILE A 48 18.60 18.43 29.91
CA ILE A 48 18.09 17.14 29.39
C ILE A 48 18.08 16.07 30.49
N ARG A 49 19.09 16.05 31.36
CA ARG A 49 19.13 15.14 32.51
C ARG A 49 17.99 15.42 33.50
N GLU A 50 17.73 16.70 33.81
CA GLU A 50 16.65 17.11 34.71
C GLU A 50 15.27 16.82 34.12
N SER A 51 15.02 17.22 32.87
CA SER A 51 13.72 17.02 32.20
C SER A 51 13.37 15.55 31.93
N SER A 52 14.36 14.65 31.97
CA SER A 52 14.17 13.21 31.81
C SER A 52 14.20 12.42 33.12
N ASP A 53 14.24 13.08 34.28
CA ASP A 53 14.49 12.44 35.58
C ASP A 53 15.72 11.52 35.57
N SER A 54 16.80 11.98 34.94
CA SER A 54 18.05 11.25 34.71
C SER A 54 17.93 9.98 33.87
N LEU A 55 16.80 9.73 33.21
CA LEU A 55 16.65 8.57 32.32
C LEU A 55 17.55 8.68 31.09
N TYR A 56 17.79 9.90 30.61
CA TYR A 56 18.59 10.15 29.42
C TYR A 56 19.85 10.93 29.76
N SER A 57 20.92 10.57 29.06
CA SER A 57 22.20 11.29 29.05
C SER A 57 22.49 11.80 27.64
N VAL A 58 23.10 12.99 27.55
CA VAL A 58 23.51 13.59 26.27
C VAL A 58 24.99 13.84 26.26
N ASN A 59 25.64 13.44 25.18
CA ASN A 59 27.05 13.72 24.91
C ASN A 59 27.24 14.19 23.46
N PHE A 60 28.30 14.93 23.20
CA PHE A 60 28.72 15.39 21.88
C PHE A 60 30.24 15.61 21.89
N SER A 61 30.89 15.50 20.73
CA SER A 61 32.35 15.64 20.61
C SER A 61 32.79 17.10 20.63
N ASP A 62 32.01 17.96 19.98
CA ASP A 62 32.32 19.37 19.75
C ASP A 62 31.03 20.18 19.65
N ALA A 63 31.07 21.43 20.10
CA ALA A 63 29.98 22.38 19.92
C ALA A 63 30.52 23.80 19.70
N ASP A 64 30.37 24.27 18.47
CA ASP A 64 30.72 25.63 18.04
C ASP A 64 29.48 26.52 18.13
N ILE A 65 29.58 27.60 18.93
CA ILE A 65 28.49 28.53 19.20
C ILE A 65 28.94 29.93 18.80
N SER A 66 28.43 30.40 17.66
CA SER A 66 28.62 31.77 17.20
C SER A 66 27.43 32.63 17.61
N VAL A 67 27.43 33.14 18.85
CA VAL A 67 26.31 33.91 19.44
C VAL A 67 25.90 35.11 18.57
N LEU A 68 26.85 35.95 18.15
CA LEU A 68 26.55 37.13 17.32
C LEU A 68 26.00 36.78 15.94
N ARG A 69 26.43 35.65 15.36
CA ARG A 69 25.92 35.17 14.07
C ARG A 69 24.62 34.36 14.21
N GLY A 70 24.20 34.05 15.43
CA GLY A 70 23.03 33.21 15.70
C GLY A 70 23.17 31.79 15.17
N ASN A 71 24.38 31.21 15.20
CA ASN A 71 24.65 29.89 14.65
C ASN A 71 25.20 28.95 15.73
N ILE A 72 24.70 27.72 15.74
CA ILE A 72 25.18 26.63 16.61
C ILE A 72 25.46 25.41 15.75
N THR A 73 26.63 24.80 15.90
CA THR A 73 26.96 23.51 15.28
C THR A 73 27.41 22.54 16.37
N ILE A 74 26.73 21.41 16.50
CA ILE A 74 27.09 20.32 17.43
C ILE A 74 27.47 19.10 16.60
N LYS A 75 28.60 18.45 16.93
CA LYS A 75 29.08 17.25 16.24
C LYS A 75 28.96 16.02 17.13
N ASP A 76 28.68 14.88 16.50
CA ASP A 76 28.58 13.55 17.12
C ASP A 76 27.70 13.52 18.36
N ALA A 77 26.54 14.17 18.27
CA ALA A 77 25.58 14.23 19.36
C ALA A 77 24.95 12.85 19.59
N THR A 78 24.85 12.45 20.86
CA THR A 78 24.23 11.20 21.29
C THR A 78 23.26 11.47 22.43
N LEU A 79 22.08 10.87 22.36
CA LEU A 79 21.14 10.70 23.46
C LEU A 79 21.10 9.21 23.77
N LYS A 80 21.43 8.82 24.99
CA LYS A 80 21.39 7.42 25.42
C LYS A 80 20.59 7.24 26.68
N VAL A 81 19.83 6.16 26.73
CA VAL A 81 19.15 5.70 27.95
C VAL A 81 20.19 5.26 28.98
N ASP A 82 20.05 5.74 30.22
CA ASP A 82 20.75 5.19 31.37
C ASP A 82 20.07 3.88 31.80
N SER A 83 20.72 2.75 31.50
CA SER A 83 20.18 1.42 31.78
C SER A 83 19.97 1.14 33.27
N ALA A 84 20.74 1.76 34.17
CA ALA A 84 20.60 1.57 35.61
C ALA A 84 19.39 2.34 36.14
N VAL A 85 19.19 3.58 35.67
CA VAL A 85 17.99 4.38 35.99
C VAL A 85 16.74 3.73 35.42
N TYR A 86 16.78 3.23 34.18
CA TYR A 86 15.65 2.50 33.58
C TYR A 86 15.26 1.27 34.39
N LYS A 87 16.22 0.42 34.79
CA LYS A 87 15.95 -0.76 35.65
C LYS A 87 15.31 -0.37 36.99
N LYS A 88 15.80 0.70 37.64
CA LYS A 88 15.20 1.23 38.87
C LYS A 88 13.76 1.72 38.66
N LYS A 89 13.50 2.46 37.58
CA LYS A 89 12.15 2.93 37.23
C LYS A 89 11.21 1.75 36.90
N LYS A 90 11.73 0.69 36.27
CA LYS A 90 10.98 -0.54 35.95
C LYS A 90 10.56 -1.29 37.22
N GLN A 91 11.47 -1.47 38.18
CA GLN A 91 11.17 -2.04 39.51
C GLN A 91 10.09 -1.23 40.25
N LYS A 92 10.05 0.09 40.04
CA LYS A 92 9.06 1.00 40.62
C LYS A 92 7.77 1.14 39.78
N ASN A 93 7.60 0.37 38.69
CA ASN A 93 6.48 0.50 37.74
C ASN A 93 6.27 1.93 37.18
N THR A 94 7.34 2.71 37.07
CA THR A 94 7.37 4.10 36.56
C THR A 94 8.24 4.27 35.32
N ALA A 95 8.78 3.16 34.78
CA ALA A 95 9.50 3.20 33.52
C ALA A 95 8.55 3.59 32.37
N PRO A 96 9.01 4.39 31.39
CA PRO A 96 8.22 4.62 30.20
C PRO A 96 8.13 3.33 29.36
N ASN A 97 7.06 3.21 28.58
CA ASN A 97 6.93 2.11 27.63
C ASN A 97 7.83 2.27 26.39
N ASN A 98 8.22 3.51 26.06
CA ASN A 98 9.06 3.84 24.91
C ASN A 98 10.42 4.37 25.36
N LEU A 99 11.48 3.83 24.77
CA LEU A 99 12.86 4.29 24.92
C LEU A 99 13.43 4.71 23.57
N TYR A 100 14.29 5.74 23.59
CA TYR A 100 14.88 6.31 22.38
C TYR A 100 16.39 6.50 22.56
N ASP A 101 17.19 5.82 21.75
CA ASP A 101 18.58 6.19 21.55
C ASP A 101 18.68 6.99 20.25
N LEU A 102 19.37 8.12 20.31
CA LEU A 102 19.60 9.00 19.16
C LEU A 102 21.10 9.20 18.97
N ARG A 103 21.55 9.11 17.73
CA ARG A 103 22.88 9.55 17.30
C ARG A 103 22.72 10.52 16.14
N VAL A 104 23.44 11.61 16.15
CA VAL A 104 23.43 12.58 15.05
C VAL A 104 24.85 13.01 14.78
N LYS A 105 25.32 12.82 13.55
CA LYS A 105 26.66 13.22 13.14
C LYS A 105 26.86 14.73 13.26
N GLN A 106 25.86 15.49 12.84
CA GLN A 106 25.90 16.95 12.97
C GLN A 106 24.51 17.54 13.14
N ILE A 107 24.39 18.45 14.12
CA ILE A 107 23.24 19.33 14.32
C ILE A 107 23.70 20.74 13.99
N ARG A 108 23.01 21.42 13.06
CA ARG A 108 23.27 22.82 12.72
C ARG A 108 22.00 23.63 12.93
N VAL A 109 22.09 24.66 13.77
CA VAL A 109 21.04 25.66 13.98
C VAL A 109 21.55 26.99 13.44
N THR A 110 20.76 27.65 12.61
CA THR A 110 21.16 28.91 11.95
C THR A 110 20.09 29.98 12.05
N GLY A 111 20.54 31.22 12.07
CA GLY A 111 19.66 32.40 12.12
C GLY A 111 18.83 32.45 13.39
N ILE A 112 19.43 32.14 14.54
CA ILE A 112 18.82 32.33 15.86
C ILE A 112 18.75 33.83 16.15
N ASN A 113 17.56 34.35 16.40
CA ASN A 113 17.39 35.73 16.84
C ASN A 113 17.62 35.87 18.35
N VAL A 114 18.89 36.04 18.73
CA VAL A 114 19.30 36.13 20.14
C VAL A 114 18.67 37.35 20.84
N PHE A 115 18.46 38.45 20.12
CA PHE A 115 17.80 39.66 20.64
C PHE A 115 16.34 39.39 21.02
N LYS A 116 15.57 38.70 20.17
CA LYS A 116 14.18 38.30 20.49
C LYS A 116 14.12 37.33 21.67
N LEU A 117 15.09 36.42 21.78
CA LEU A 117 15.17 35.50 22.92
C LEU A 117 15.40 36.26 24.22
N TYR A 118 16.39 37.15 24.25
CA TYR A 118 16.78 37.89 25.46
C TYR A 118 15.77 38.96 25.88
N PHE A 119 15.30 39.79 24.93
CA PHE A 119 14.44 40.95 25.26
C PHE A 119 12.95 40.67 25.18
N SER A 120 12.52 39.59 24.51
CA SER A 120 11.10 39.29 24.29
C SER A 120 10.67 37.91 24.76
N ASN A 121 11.58 37.08 25.26
CA ASN A 121 11.34 35.67 25.61
C ASN A 121 10.72 34.90 24.43
N LYS A 122 11.19 35.16 23.20
CA LYS A 122 10.72 34.50 21.98
C LYS A 122 11.88 33.77 21.30
N ILE A 123 11.72 32.48 21.06
CA ILE A 123 12.64 31.74 20.20
C ILE A 123 12.20 31.94 18.75
N ASP A 124 13.12 32.41 17.93
CA ASP A 124 12.92 32.57 16.49
C ASP A 124 14.19 32.09 15.78
N VAL A 125 14.08 31.00 15.04
CA VAL A 125 15.19 30.29 14.40
C VAL A 125 14.87 30.13 12.92
N SER A 126 15.83 30.46 12.07
CA SER A 126 15.62 30.33 10.62
C SER A 126 15.59 28.86 10.19
N LYS A 127 16.61 28.08 10.58
CA LYS A 127 16.74 26.69 10.13
C LYS A 127 17.49 25.79 11.11
N ILE A 128 17.00 24.58 11.29
CA ILE A 128 17.64 23.48 12.02
C ILE A 128 17.89 22.34 11.03
N VAL A 129 19.10 21.77 11.01
CA VAL A 129 19.48 20.64 10.16
C VAL A 129 20.15 19.57 11.01
N LEU A 130 19.63 18.35 10.97
CA LEU A 130 20.26 17.15 11.52
C LEU A 130 20.74 16.30 10.34
N SER A 131 22.04 16.02 10.30
CA SER A 131 22.66 15.21 9.24
C SER A 131 22.93 13.80 9.75
N GLU A 132 22.51 12.81 8.96
CA GLU A 132 22.64 11.38 9.27
C GLU A 132 22.16 11.03 10.69
N PRO A 133 20.93 11.43 11.11
CA PRO A 133 20.41 11.00 12.40
C PRO A 133 20.10 9.49 12.37
N GLU A 134 20.49 8.78 13.42
CA GLU A 134 20.09 7.41 13.69
C GLU A 134 19.22 7.39 14.95
N ILE A 135 17.98 6.92 14.80
CA ILE A 135 17.03 6.78 15.91
C ILE A 135 16.74 5.30 16.11
N ASP A 136 17.10 4.79 17.27
CA ASP A 136 16.76 3.45 17.72
C ASP A 136 15.67 3.54 18.81
N MET A 137 14.45 3.16 18.47
CA MET A 137 13.28 3.17 19.35
C MET A 137 12.98 1.74 19.83
N SER A 138 12.74 1.57 21.12
CA SER A 138 12.26 0.31 21.68
C SER A 138 10.97 0.50 22.47
N TYR A 139 10.02 -0.43 22.29
CA TYR A 139 8.76 -0.48 23.03
C TYR A 139 8.71 -1.72 23.91
N GLU A 140 8.45 -1.55 25.19
CA GLU A 140 8.18 -2.62 26.16
C GLU A 140 6.95 -2.24 26.99
N ALA A 141 6.01 -3.18 27.19
CA ALA A 141 4.80 -2.93 27.97
C ALA A 141 5.09 -3.02 29.48
N ASN A 142 5.78 -2.01 30.02
CA ASN A 142 6.17 -1.94 31.42
C ASN A 142 5.01 -1.58 32.36
N ASN A 143 3.97 -0.92 31.82
CA ASN A 143 2.84 -0.42 32.59
C ASN A 143 1.58 -0.41 31.69
N THR A 144 0.46 -0.91 32.23
CA THR A 144 -0.84 -1.07 31.53
C THR A 144 -1.48 0.24 31.10
N GLU A 145 -1.05 1.33 31.71
CA GLU A 145 -1.32 2.69 31.29
C GLU A 145 0.04 3.38 31.15
N ASP A 146 0.40 3.86 29.96
CA ASP A 146 1.08 5.15 29.92
C ASP A 146 0.07 6.06 30.60
N LYS A 147 0.18 6.25 31.93
CA LYS A 147 -0.70 7.18 32.65
C LYS A 147 -0.56 8.47 31.88
N GLN A 148 -1.58 8.81 31.07
CA GLN A 148 -1.66 10.11 30.43
C GLN A 148 -1.32 11.07 31.54
N SER A 149 -0.26 11.84 31.32
CA SER A 149 0.17 12.84 32.28
C SER A 149 -1.09 13.52 32.78
N LYS A 150 -1.38 13.49 34.09
CA LYS A 150 -2.52 14.22 34.68
C LYS A 150 -2.50 15.71 34.27
N ASP A 151 -1.34 16.15 33.79
CA ASP A 151 -1.12 17.40 33.12
C ASP A 151 -1.65 17.42 31.66
N ASN A 152 -2.90 17.87 31.53
CA ASN A 152 -3.55 18.16 30.25
C ASN A 152 -3.02 19.44 29.55
N ARG A 153 -1.95 20.07 30.06
CA ARG A 153 -1.43 21.29 29.47
C ARG A 153 -0.83 21.05 28.08
N THR A 154 -1.15 21.92 27.14
CA THR A 154 -0.56 21.97 25.80
C THR A 154 0.94 22.27 25.86
N ILE A 155 1.67 22.03 24.76
CA ILE A 155 3.10 22.37 24.68
C ILE A 155 3.32 23.86 24.97
N TRP A 156 2.46 24.73 24.41
CA TRP A 156 2.48 26.15 24.71
C TRP A 156 2.25 26.43 26.20
N GLN A 157 1.25 25.83 26.84
CA GLN A 157 0.96 26.05 28.27
C GLN A 157 2.10 25.61 29.20
N ARG A 158 2.87 24.59 28.80
CA ARG A 158 4.07 24.15 29.54
C ARG A 158 5.23 25.13 29.39
N MET A 159 5.35 25.70 28.21
CA MET A 159 6.42 26.61 27.83
C MET A 159 6.17 28.08 28.23
N SER A 160 4.90 28.51 28.33
CA SER A 160 4.49 29.92 28.48
C SER A 160 5.04 30.62 29.72
N LYS A 161 5.50 29.85 30.72
CA LYS A 161 6.19 30.38 31.92
C LYS A 161 7.56 30.98 31.60
N SER A 162 8.26 30.48 30.59
CA SER A 162 9.62 30.91 30.23
C SER A 162 9.70 31.52 28.84
N LEU A 163 8.85 31.11 27.90
CA LEU A 163 8.87 31.60 26.52
C LEU A 163 7.45 31.96 26.04
N LYS A 164 7.31 33.12 25.40
CA LYS A 164 6.05 33.58 24.81
C LYS A 164 5.70 32.83 23.51
N SER A 165 6.71 32.49 22.71
CA SER A 165 6.55 31.75 21.47
C SER A 165 7.83 31.05 21.03
N VAL A 166 7.69 29.98 20.25
CA VAL A 166 8.78 29.31 19.52
C VAL A 166 8.43 29.27 18.04
N ARG A 167 9.34 29.77 17.20
CA ARG A 167 9.25 29.66 15.75
C ARG A 167 10.52 29.05 15.19
N VAL A 168 10.37 28.08 14.29
CA VAL A 168 11.45 27.55 13.47
C VAL A 168 11.01 27.59 12.01
N GLY A 169 11.74 28.30 11.16
CA GLY A 169 11.42 28.43 9.74
C GLY A 169 11.47 27.09 9.02
N GLU A 170 12.55 26.33 9.17
CA GLU A 170 12.68 24.99 8.61
C GLU A 170 13.42 24.03 9.55
N ILE A 171 12.99 22.76 9.57
CA ILE A 171 13.69 21.67 10.26
C ILE A 171 13.92 20.55 9.25
N TRP A 172 15.19 20.21 9.02
CA TRP A 172 15.59 19.18 8.05
C TRP A 172 16.26 18.02 8.80
N LEU A 173 15.77 16.81 8.56
CA LEU A 173 16.45 15.56 8.91
C LEU A 173 16.90 14.93 7.60
N ASN A 174 18.20 14.94 7.34
CA ASN A 174 18.78 14.40 6.11
C ASN A 174 19.37 13.02 6.39
N ASP A 175 19.04 12.04 5.54
CA ASP A 175 19.57 10.67 5.62
C ASP A 175 19.30 10.00 6.98
N LEU A 176 18.06 10.16 7.49
CA LEU A 176 17.59 9.54 8.73
C LEU A 176 17.50 8.02 8.58
N THR A 177 18.12 7.32 9.51
CA THR A 177 17.87 5.90 9.78
C THR A 177 16.99 5.78 11.02
N PHE A 178 15.84 5.11 10.89
CA PHE A 178 14.94 4.81 11.99
C PHE A 178 14.83 3.29 12.18
N LYS A 179 15.10 2.80 13.39
CA LYS A 179 14.87 1.40 13.77
C LYS A 179 13.88 1.38 14.94
N HIS A 180 12.90 0.49 14.85
CA HIS A 180 11.93 0.28 15.93
C HIS A 180 11.84 -1.20 16.26
N ILE A 181 11.93 -1.52 17.55
CA ILE A 181 11.77 -2.87 18.08
C ILE A 181 10.65 -2.89 19.12
N ASN A 182 9.57 -3.60 18.84
CA ASN A 182 8.46 -3.78 19.76
C ASN A 182 8.53 -5.15 20.45
N TYR A 183 8.67 -5.14 21.78
CA TYR A 183 8.80 -6.32 22.65
C TYR A 183 7.47 -6.77 23.28
N ALA A 184 6.32 -6.19 22.91
CA ALA A 184 5.01 -6.51 23.50
C ALA A 184 4.47 -7.89 23.13
N GLY A 185 4.88 -8.40 21.96
CA GLY A 185 4.43 -9.70 21.45
C GLY A 185 5.34 -10.85 21.89
N LYS A 186 4.91 -12.09 21.62
CA LYS A 186 5.71 -13.31 21.87
C LYS A 186 7.08 -13.31 21.18
N ARG A 187 7.24 -12.51 20.12
CA ARG A 187 8.51 -12.29 19.41
C ARG A 187 8.66 -10.79 19.12
N PRO A 188 9.88 -10.23 19.25
CA PRO A 188 10.10 -8.82 18.94
C PRO A 188 9.78 -8.51 17.49
N LEU A 189 8.92 -7.52 17.24
CA LEU A 189 8.63 -7.02 15.91
C LEU A 189 9.62 -5.92 15.57
N LYS A 190 10.42 -6.13 14.52
CA LYS A 190 11.44 -5.18 14.06
C LYS A 190 10.96 -4.46 12.81
N THR A 191 11.03 -3.13 12.83
CA THR A 191 10.78 -2.26 11.67
C THR A 191 12.00 -1.38 11.45
N GLN A 192 12.40 -1.19 10.20
CA GLN A 192 13.55 -0.36 9.88
C GLN A 192 13.32 0.45 8.60
N VAL A 193 13.78 1.70 8.63
CA VAL A 193 13.87 2.61 7.50
C VAL A 193 15.30 3.15 7.47
N LYS A 194 16.02 3.02 6.35
CA LYS A 194 17.46 3.35 6.27
C LYS A 194 17.79 4.64 5.50
N GLU A 195 16.83 5.16 4.73
CA GLU A 195 17.04 6.31 3.86
C GLU A 195 15.77 7.16 3.90
N MET A 196 15.65 8.02 4.90
CA MET A 196 14.51 8.91 5.08
C MET A 196 14.97 10.37 5.15
N ASN A 197 14.35 11.23 4.36
CA ASN A 197 14.44 12.66 4.51
C ASN A 197 13.15 13.19 5.12
N LEU A 198 13.26 14.15 6.02
CA LEU A 198 12.13 14.86 6.60
C LEU A 198 12.39 16.36 6.56
N ARG A 199 11.41 17.11 6.08
CA ARG A 199 11.39 18.57 6.10
C ARG A 199 10.12 19.06 6.77
N ALA A 200 10.24 19.75 7.89
CA ALA A 200 9.15 20.49 8.50
C ALA A 200 9.32 21.99 8.22
N VAL A 201 8.23 22.65 7.86
CA VAL A 201 8.21 24.07 7.48
C VAL A 201 7.32 24.87 8.41
N ASP A 202 7.84 26.01 8.86
CA ASP A 202 7.20 26.98 9.73
C ASP A 202 6.62 26.34 11.00
N LEU A 203 7.43 25.67 11.81
CA LEU A 203 7.01 25.25 13.14
C LEU A 203 6.73 26.50 13.97
N PHE A 204 5.51 26.62 14.49
CA PHE A 204 5.14 27.77 15.30
C PHE A 204 4.27 27.39 16.49
N ILE A 205 4.73 27.72 17.69
CA ILE A 205 4.08 27.42 18.97
C ILE A 205 3.88 28.73 19.73
N ASP A 206 2.63 29.08 19.96
CA ASP A 206 2.16 30.23 20.73
C ASP A 206 0.75 29.95 21.29
N SER A 207 0.11 30.97 21.88
CA SER A 207 -1.24 30.85 22.44
C SER A 207 -2.35 30.61 21.41
N THR A 208 -2.12 30.93 20.14
CA THR A 208 -3.12 30.83 19.06
C THR A 208 -3.06 29.48 18.34
N THR A 209 -1.84 29.01 18.06
CA THR A 209 -1.53 27.76 17.36
C THR A 209 -1.92 26.49 18.12
N GLN A 210 -2.12 26.56 19.44
CA GLN A 210 -2.57 25.40 20.24
C GLN A 210 -3.95 24.84 19.82
N ALA A 211 -4.78 25.65 19.16
CA ALA A 211 -6.09 25.26 18.64
C ALA A 211 -6.13 25.15 17.11
N ASP A 212 -5.01 25.42 16.43
CA ASP A 212 -4.93 25.43 14.97
C ASP A 212 -4.87 24.00 14.41
N THR A 213 -5.94 23.59 13.72
CA THR A 213 -6.06 22.26 13.10
C THR A 213 -5.43 22.18 11.72
N SER A 214 -5.05 23.31 11.12
CA SER A 214 -4.39 23.37 9.81
C SER A 214 -2.91 22.99 9.87
N ARG A 215 -2.32 23.03 11.07
CA ARG A 215 -0.91 22.71 11.30
C ARG A 215 -0.73 21.30 11.82
N PHE A 216 0.00 20.46 11.07
CA PHE A 216 0.40 19.15 11.55
C PHE A 216 1.64 19.29 12.43
N PHE A 217 1.54 18.87 13.71
CA PHE A 217 2.58 19.09 14.72
C PHE A 217 3.10 20.55 14.74
N TYR A 218 2.19 21.52 14.74
CA TYR A 218 2.51 22.96 14.75
C TYR A 218 3.24 23.48 13.51
N CYS A 219 3.46 22.63 12.49
CA CYS A 219 4.12 22.98 11.23
C CYS A 219 3.07 23.20 10.14
N LYS A 220 3.34 24.14 9.21
CA LYS A 220 2.50 24.34 8.02
C LYS A 220 2.60 23.18 7.03
N ASP A 221 3.78 22.61 6.92
CA ASP A 221 4.04 21.44 6.08
C ASP A 221 5.04 20.52 6.77
N VAL A 222 4.79 19.22 6.67
CA VAL A 222 5.74 18.17 6.99
C VAL A 222 5.82 17.29 5.75
N ALA A 223 6.95 17.40 5.05
CA ALA A 223 7.29 16.61 3.90
C ALA A 223 8.25 15.49 4.29
N THR A 224 8.05 14.31 3.73
CA THR A 224 8.95 13.17 3.90
C THR A 224 9.22 12.47 2.59
N GLU A 225 10.45 12.00 2.45
CA GLU A 225 10.87 11.13 1.36
C GLU A 225 11.51 9.89 1.97
N ILE A 226 11.05 8.70 1.58
CA ILE A 226 11.61 7.43 2.02
C ILE A 226 12.05 6.66 0.78
N TYR A 227 13.27 6.13 0.80
CA TYR A 227 13.84 5.37 -0.30
C TYR A 227 14.03 3.90 0.08
N ASN A 228 13.89 3.03 -0.91
CA ASN A 228 14.21 1.59 -0.82
C ASN A 228 13.52 0.85 0.34
N TYR A 229 12.29 1.23 0.67
CA TYR A 229 11.53 0.60 1.76
C TYR A 229 11.11 -0.82 1.37
N SER A 230 11.45 -1.80 2.20
CA SER A 230 11.16 -3.21 1.92
C SER A 230 10.88 -4.00 3.19
N GLY A 231 10.18 -5.12 3.04
CA GLY A 231 9.81 -5.97 4.16
C GLY A 231 9.07 -7.23 3.73
N LYS A 232 8.57 -7.96 4.74
CA LYS A 232 7.76 -9.16 4.57
C LYS A 232 6.44 -9.00 5.29
N THR A 233 5.40 -9.65 4.79
CA THR A 233 4.12 -9.72 5.51
C THR A 233 4.27 -10.54 6.80
N PRO A 234 3.45 -10.29 7.84
CA PRO A 234 3.54 -11.01 9.12
C PRO A 234 3.39 -12.54 9.00
N ASP A 235 2.62 -13.01 8.02
CA ASP A 235 2.46 -14.45 7.70
C ASP A 235 3.66 -15.05 6.92
N GLY A 236 4.60 -14.20 6.50
CA GLY A 236 5.77 -14.57 5.71
C GLY A 236 5.45 -15.06 4.30
N LEU A 237 4.22 -14.86 3.80
CA LEU A 237 3.79 -15.31 2.48
C LEU A 237 4.20 -14.37 1.35
N TYR A 238 4.47 -13.11 1.66
CA TYR A 238 4.82 -12.08 0.69
C TYR A 238 6.00 -11.24 1.15
N SER A 239 6.72 -10.70 0.17
CA SER A 239 7.69 -9.62 0.33
C SER A 239 7.23 -8.41 -0.45
N TYR A 240 7.50 -7.22 0.07
CA TYR A 240 7.23 -5.97 -0.62
C TYR A 240 8.48 -5.11 -0.73
N VAL A 241 8.56 -4.34 -1.82
CA VAL A 241 9.59 -3.33 -2.08
C VAL A 241 8.90 -2.10 -2.68
N LEU A 242 9.22 -0.93 -2.13
CA LEU A 242 8.79 0.39 -2.60
C LEU A 242 10.06 1.20 -2.88
N LYS A 243 10.26 1.66 -4.13
CA LYS A 243 11.49 2.40 -4.50
C LYS A 243 11.55 3.77 -3.85
N SER A 244 10.47 4.53 -3.92
CA SER A 244 10.37 5.81 -3.21
C SER A 244 8.96 6.08 -2.75
N ILE A 245 8.83 6.68 -1.56
CA ILE A 245 7.59 7.19 -1.00
C ILE A 245 7.81 8.67 -0.73
N LYS A 246 6.99 9.54 -1.31
CA LYS A 246 7.03 10.99 -1.07
C LYS A 246 5.68 11.44 -0.56
N PHE A 247 5.68 12.21 0.52
CA PHE A 247 4.47 12.70 1.14
C PHE A 247 4.65 14.13 1.65
N SER A 248 3.61 14.95 1.58
CA SER A 248 3.56 16.28 2.20
C SER A 248 2.17 16.54 2.79
N THR A 249 2.13 17.02 4.04
CA THR A 249 0.87 17.41 4.69
C THR A 249 0.27 18.67 4.05
N GLY A 250 1.11 19.61 3.62
CA GLY A 250 0.69 20.87 3.00
C GLY A 250 0.05 20.67 1.62
N THR A 251 0.58 19.77 0.81
CA THR A 251 -0.04 19.40 -0.49
C THR A 251 -1.10 18.30 -0.34
N SER A 252 -1.14 17.61 0.80
CA SER A 252 -1.98 16.42 1.03
C SER A 252 -1.82 15.38 -0.09
N HIS A 253 -0.60 15.24 -0.62
CA HIS A 253 -0.27 14.34 -1.71
C HIS A 253 0.71 13.27 -1.23
N LEU A 254 0.40 12.01 -1.53
CA LEU A 254 1.28 10.86 -1.30
C LEU A 254 1.55 10.19 -2.64
N ASP A 255 2.83 10.09 -3.00
CA ASP A 255 3.31 9.44 -4.21
C ASP A 255 4.21 8.26 -3.85
N ILE A 256 3.94 7.10 -4.44
CA ILE A 256 4.71 5.88 -4.26
C ILE A 256 5.15 5.39 -5.63
N GLN A 257 6.47 5.27 -5.83
CA GLN A 257 7.06 4.82 -7.08
C GLN A 257 7.69 3.44 -6.91
N GLY A 258 7.59 2.63 -7.96
CA GLY A 258 8.19 1.30 -8.06
C GLY A 258 7.72 0.36 -6.95
N ILE A 259 6.49 -0.13 -7.06
CA ILE A 259 5.88 -1.03 -6.08
C ILE A 259 6.03 -2.46 -6.59
N THR A 260 6.57 -3.33 -5.74
CA THR A 260 6.59 -4.77 -5.97
C THR A 260 6.02 -5.47 -4.74
N PHE A 261 4.99 -6.29 -4.94
CA PHE A 261 4.40 -7.16 -3.93
C PHE A 261 4.44 -8.59 -4.46
N LYS A 262 5.45 -9.34 -4.00
CA LYS A 262 5.82 -10.63 -4.55
C LYS A 262 5.49 -11.75 -3.56
N PRO A 263 4.79 -12.81 -3.98
CA PRO A 263 4.53 -13.97 -3.14
C PRO A 263 5.78 -14.84 -3.03
N LEU A 264 5.78 -15.74 -2.04
CA LEU A 264 6.64 -16.93 -2.08
C LEU A 264 6.44 -17.69 -3.39
N ASN A 265 7.43 -18.50 -3.77
CA ASN A 265 7.30 -19.44 -4.87
C ASN A 265 6.03 -20.29 -4.69
N SER A 266 5.30 -20.56 -5.78
CA SER A 266 4.02 -21.25 -5.77
C SER A 266 4.04 -22.57 -4.98
N LEU A 267 5.11 -23.37 -5.06
CA LEU A 267 5.21 -24.63 -4.32
C LEU A 267 5.15 -24.38 -2.80
N LEU A 268 5.95 -23.45 -2.29
CA LEU A 268 5.99 -23.07 -0.87
C LEU A 268 4.77 -22.27 -0.42
N PHE A 269 4.20 -21.46 -1.31
CA PHE A 269 3.00 -20.69 -0.99
C PHE A 269 1.82 -21.63 -0.71
N PHE A 270 1.63 -22.65 -1.57
CA PHE A 270 0.51 -23.58 -1.47
C PHE A 270 0.65 -24.68 -0.41
N THR A 271 1.83 -24.82 0.21
CA THR A 271 1.98 -25.63 1.44
C THR A 271 1.42 -24.90 2.67
N LYS A 272 1.49 -23.56 2.69
CA LYS A 272 1.09 -22.74 3.85
C LYS A 272 -0.35 -22.24 3.77
N THR A 273 -0.81 -21.91 2.58
CA THR A 273 -2.17 -21.41 2.35
C THR A 273 -2.74 -21.97 1.07
N ARG A 274 -4.05 -21.84 0.89
CA ARG A 274 -4.73 -22.21 -0.34
C ARG A 274 -5.64 -21.09 -0.85
N SER A 275 -5.36 -19.86 -0.42
CA SER A 275 -5.94 -18.64 -0.98
C SER A 275 -5.38 -18.40 -2.38
N GLU A 276 -5.97 -17.47 -3.13
CA GLU A 276 -5.37 -16.98 -4.37
C GLU A 276 -4.01 -16.34 -4.08
N ARG A 277 -3.06 -16.57 -4.97
CA ARG A 277 -1.70 -16.04 -4.89
C ARG A 277 -1.62 -14.82 -5.79
N PHE A 278 -1.33 -13.66 -5.19
CA PHE A 278 -1.23 -12.39 -5.89
C PHE A 278 0.24 -12.02 -6.13
N ASN A 279 0.58 -11.57 -7.33
CA ASN A 279 1.87 -10.97 -7.63
C ASN A 279 1.61 -9.64 -8.33
N LEU A 280 2.04 -8.55 -7.72
CA LEU A 280 1.73 -7.20 -8.19
C LEU A 280 3.02 -6.41 -8.40
N THR A 281 3.13 -5.80 -9.57
CA THR A 281 4.10 -4.74 -9.87
C THR A 281 3.35 -3.50 -10.31
N LEU A 282 3.79 -2.32 -9.87
CA LEU A 282 3.27 -1.03 -10.31
C LEU A 282 4.40 -0.03 -10.49
N ASP A 283 4.31 0.81 -11.52
CA ASP A 283 5.25 1.92 -11.70
C ASP A 283 4.96 3.00 -10.66
N SER A 284 3.70 3.40 -10.50
CA SER A 284 3.32 4.42 -9.51
C SER A 284 1.93 4.26 -8.91
N LEU A 285 1.79 4.77 -7.69
CA LEU A 285 0.53 4.95 -6.97
C LEU A 285 0.51 6.36 -6.37
N GLN A 286 -0.43 7.16 -6.85
CA GLN A 286 -0.62 8.55 -6.42
C GLN A 286 -1.90 8.68 -5.63
N VAL A 287 -1.85 9.35 -4.47
CA VAL A 287 -2.99 9.58 -3.58
C VAL A 287 -3.16 11.09 -3.40
N ASN A 288 -4.33 11.59 -3.78
CA ASN A 288 -4.70 13.00 -3.78
C ASN A 288 -5.63 13.34 -2.62
N ASN A 289 -5.35 14.46 -1.93
CA ASN A 289 -6.07 14.91 -0.74
C ASN A 289 -6.09 13.82 0.35
N PHE A 290 -4.93 13.24 0.62
CA PHE A 290 -4.74 12.26 1.68
C PHE A 290 -4.79 12.94 3.05
N ASP A 291 -5.80 12.59 3.84
CA ASP A 291 -5.96 13.08 5.21
C ASP A 291 -5.03 12.33 6.17
N PHE A 292 -3.76 12.74 6.16
CA PHE A 292 -2.74 12.13 7.00
C PHE A 292 -2.98 12.36 8.50
N THR A 293 -3.58 13.50 8.87
CA THR A 293 -3.87 13.83 10.27
C THR A 293 -4.83 12.80 10.87
N ASN A 294 -5.93 12.47 10.18
CA ASN A 294 -6.87 11.45 10.64
C ASN A 294 -6.32 10.03 10.50
N TYR A 295 -5.46 9.77 9.51
CA TYR A 295 -4.74 8.49 9.43
C TYR A 295 -3.81 8.28 10.64
N TYR A 296 -3.03 9.31 11.00
CA TYR A 296 -2.11 9.27 12.14
C TYR A 296 -2.87 9.09 13.46
N LYS A 297 -3.93 9.88 13.69
CA LYS A 297 -4.67 9.90 14.96
C LYS A 297 -5.65 8.74 15.12
N TYR A 298 -6.43 8.42 14.08
CA TYR A 298 -7.59 7.54 14.17
C TYR A 298 -7.49 6.30 13.28
N ARG A 299 -6.34 6.08 12.62
CA ARG A 299 -6.16 4.97 11.66
C ARG A 299 -7.24 4.97 10.57
N THR A 300 -7.65 6.15 10.13
CA THR A 300 -8.62 6.30 9.03
C THR A 300 -7.89 6.82 7.80
N PHE A 301 -7.77 5.97 6.78
CA PHE A 301 -7.26 6.35 5.47
C PHE A 301 -8.37 6.98 4.64
N SER A 302 -8.29 8.30 4.42
CA SER A 302 -9.24 9.04 3.61
C SER A 302 -8.53 9.77 2.47
N ALA A 303 -9.03 9.64 1.25
CA ALA A 303 -8.50 10.33 0.07
C ALA A 303 -9.61 10.62 -0.97
N SER A 304 -9.43 11.69 -1.74
CA SER A 304 -10.34 12.01 -2.85
C SER A 304 -10.07 11.16 -4.10
N GLY A 305 -8.80 10.86 -4.36
CA GLY A 305 -8.39 10.20 -5.59
C GLY A 305 -7.18 9.32 -5.36
N VAL A 306 -7.21 8.10 -5.89
CA VAL A 306 -6.04 7.23 -6.01
C VAL A 306 -5.84 6.91 -7.49
N THR A 307 -4.62 7.00 -7.98
CA THR A 307 -4.28 6.60 -9.35
C THR A 307 -3.18 5.56 -9.33
N MET A 308 -3.48 4.36 -9.84
CA MET A 308 -2.52 3.29 -10.07
C MET A 308 -2.13 3.30 -11.54
N SER A 309 -0.85 3.47 -11.84
CA SER A 309 -0.39 3.61 -13.22
C SER A 309 0.66 2.57 -13.55
N LYS A 310 0.41 1.84 -14.65
CA LYS A 310 1.29 0.85 -15.29
C LYS A 310 1.73 -0.29 -14.36
N GLY A 311 1.76 -1.50 -14.88
CA GLY A 311 2.25 -2.65 -14.14
C GLY A 311 1.42 -3.89 -14.39
N THR A 312 1.67 -4.92 -13.58
CA THR A 312 1.10 -6.24 -13.79
C THR A 312 0.51 -6.79 -12.51
N LEU A 313 -0.71 -7.30 -12.59
CA LEU A 313 -1.35 -8.11 -11.55
C LEU A 313 -1.48 -9.55 -12.04
N ASP A 314 -0.64 -10.44 -11.53
CA ASP A 314 -0.75 -11.89 -11.72
C ASP A 314 -1.51 -12.52 -10.55
N VAL A 315 -2.67 -13.09 -10.86
CA VAL A 315 -3.53 -13.81 -9.94
C VAL A 315 -3.50 -15.29 -10.31
N PHE A 316 -2.96 -16.09 -9.40
CA PHE A 316 -2.95 -17.54 -9.56
C PHE A 316 -3.97 -18.18 -8.62
N GLY A 317 -5.02 -18.74 -9.21
CA GLY A 317 -6.04 -19.51 -8.52
C GLY A 317 -5.44 -20.80 -7.96
N ALA A 318 -5.75 -21.09 -6.69
CA ALA A 318 -5.27 -22.31 -6.06
C ALA A 318 -5.69 -23.56 -6.88
N PRO A 319 -4.81 -24.56 -7.06
CA PRO A 319 -5.15 -25.84 -7.68
C PRO A 319 -6.42 -26.38 -7.05
N ASN A 320 -7.44 -26.72 -7.87
CA ASN A 320 -8.75 -27.19 -7.41
C ASN A 320 -8.58 -28.14 -6.22
N LYS A 321 -8.95 -27.68 -5.02
CA LYS A 321 -8.82 -28.44 -3.78
C LYS A 321 -9.58 -29.76 -3.94
N LEU A 322 -9.07 -30.82 -3.31
CA LEU A 322 -9.83 -32.05 -3.10
C LEU A 322 -11.19 -31.70 -2.45
N PRO A 323 -12.26 -32.47 -2.70
CA PRO A 323 -13.49 -32.34 -1.93
C PRO A 323 -13.13 -32.40 -0.43
N ASN A 324 -13.78 -31.56 0.40
CA ASN A 324 -13.60 -31.40 1.87
C ASN A 324 -12.85 -30.16 2.37
N PHE A 325 -12.80 -29.05 1.62
CA PHE A 325 -12.48 -27.75 2.22
C PHE A 325 -13.78 -27.00 2.54
N THR A 326 -14.22 -27.05 3.81
CA THR A 326 -15.45 -26.43 4.33
C THR A 326 -15.32 -24.92 4.58
N LYS A 327 -14.11 -24.35 4.52
CA LYS A 327 -13.88 -22.92 4.76
C LYS A 327 -14.31 -22.09 3.54
N GLU A 328 -15.35 -21.31 3.75
CA GLU A 328 -15.92 -20.44 2.73
C GLU A 328 -14.96 -19.31 2.31
N ASN A 329 -14.82 -19.10 1.02
CA ASN A 329 -13.84 -18.16 0.45
C ASN A 329 -14.47 -16.84 -0.04
N TYR A 330 -15.67 -16.48 0.43
CA TYR A 330 -16.31 -15.20 0.06
C TYR A 330 -15.52 -13.98 0.55
N THR A 331 -14.62 -14.18 1.51
CA THR A 331 -13.70 -13.14 2.01
C THR A 331 -12.71 -12.66 0.96
N SER A 332 -12.54 -13.40 -0.13
CA SER A 332 -11.79 -12.98 -1.32
C SER A 332 -12.53 -11.96 -2.19
N PHE A 333 -13.83 -11.73 -1.95
CA PHE A 333 -14.62 -10.79 -2.74
C PHE A 333 -14.15 -9.36 -2.42
N PRO A 334 -13.90 -8.49 -3.42
CA PRO A 334 -13.28 -7.18 -3.19
C PRO A 334 -14.01 -6.34 -2.13
N HIS A 335 -15.35 -6.24 -2.20
CA HIS A 335 -16.17 -5.52 -1.23
C HIS A 335 -16.15 -6.15 0.17
N MET A 336 -16.02 -7.47 0.27
CA MET A 336 -15.90 -8.16 1.55
C MET A 336 -14.51 -8.01 2.15
N ALA A 337 -13.47 -7.95 1.32
CA ALA A 337 -12.11 -7.64 1.75
C ALA A 337 -12.04 -6.21 2.31
N ILE A 338 -12.65 -5.23 1.63
CA ILE A 338 -12.76 -3.83 2.11
C ILE A 338 -13.44 -3.78 3.48
N ARG A 339 -14.57 -4.49 3.65
CA ARG A 339 -15.31 -4.54 4.91
C ARG A 339 -14.51 -5.13 6.08
N LYS A 340 -13.55 -6.00 5.80
CA LYS A 340 -12.75 -6.70 6.82
C LYS A 340 -11.48 -5.97 7.25
N LEU A 341 -11.15 -4.84 6.61
CA LEU A 341 -10.00 -4.04 7.02
C LEU A 341 -10.17 -3.60 8.48
N ASN A 342 -9.09 -3.70 9.26
CA ASN A 342 -9.04 -3.31 10.67
C ASN A 342 -8.80 -1.80 10.88
N PHE A 343 -8.90 -1.02 9.81
CA PHE A 343 -8.72 0.43 9.78
C PHE A 343 -9.81 1.07 8.92
N GLY A 344 -10.13 2.34 9.17
CA GLY A 344 -11.14 3.06 8.41
C GLY A 344 -10.62 3.36 7.00
N LEU A 345 -11.40 3.04 5.96
CA LEU A 345 -11.07 3.31 4.57
C LEU A 345 -12.19 4.15 3.94
N LYS A 346 -11.80 5.25 3.29
CA LYS A 346 -12.69 6.09 2.48
C LYS A 346 -11.93 6.68 1.29
N ILE A 347 -12.12 6.11 0.11
CA ILE A 347 -11.58 6.63 -1.14
C ILE A 347 -12.76 6.93 -2.06
N ASP A 348 -12.87 8.18 -2.52
CA ASP A 348 -13.94 8.55 -3.45
C ASP A 348 -13.72 7.92 -4.83
N THR A 349 -12.57 8.17 -5.46
CA THR A 349 -12.25 7.62 -6.78
C THR A 349 -10.91 6.87 -6.79
N LEU A 350 -10.87 5.68 -7.39
CA LEU A 350 -9.64 5.01 -7.79
C LEU A 350 -9.58 4.82 -9.31
N ASN A 351 -8.51 5.30 -9.93
CA ASN A 351 -8.25 5.17 -11.35
C ASN A 351 -7.14 4.13 -11.59
N ILE A 352 -7.40 3.20 -12.50
CA ILE A 352 -6.42 2.25 -13.00
C ILE A 352 -6.01 2.73 -14.39
N LYS A 353 -4.71 2.86 -14.65
CA LYS A 353 -4.17 3.30 -15.95
C LYS A 353 -3.17 2.29 -16.48
N LYS A 354 -3.52 1.66 -17.62
CA LYS A 354 -2.61 0.78 -18.40
C LYS A 354 -2.02 -0.38 -17.59
N MET A 355 -2.85 -1.14 -16.87
CA MET A 355 -2.42 -2.35 -16.16
C MET A 355 -2.63 -3.62 -16.97
N ASP A 356 -1.71 -4.56 -16.89
CA ASP A 356 -1.92 -5.92 -17.38
C ASP A 356 -2.39 -6.82 -16.24
N ILE A 357 -3.46 -7.57 -16.46
CA ILE A 357 -3.98 -8.54 -15.49
C ILE A 357 -3.87 -9.92 -16.10
N ILE A 358 -3.27 -10.84 -15.36
CA ILE A 358 -3.08 -12.23 -15.75
C ILE A 358 -3.80 -13.09 -14.73
N TYR A 359 -4.73 -13.91 -15.19
CA TYR A 359 -5.39 -14.89 -14.33
C TYR A 359 -5.05 -16.30 -14.79
N SER A 360 -4.55 -17.13 -13.87
CA SER A 360 -4.20 -18.52 -14.17
C SER A 360 -4.84 -19.49 -13.19
N GLU A 361 -5.31 -20.63 -13.70
CA GLU A 361 -5.78 -21.76 -12.88
C GLU A 361 -5.07 -23.06 -13.27
N TYR A 362 -4.63 -23.81 -12.25
CA TYR A 362 -4.16 -25.17 -12.45
C TYR A 362 -5.32 -26.16 -12.54
N ASN A 363 -5.34 -26.96 -13.62
CA ASN A 363 -6.29 -28.04 -13.80
C ASN A 363 -5.64 -29.40 -13.47
N LYS A 364 -6.27 -30.17 -12.58
CA LYS A 364 -5.80 -31.50 -12.15
C LYS A 364 -5.86 -32.56 -13.25
N LYS A 365 -6.88 -32.51 -14.11
CA LYS A 365 -7.07 -33.49 -15.21
C LYS A 365 -6.00 -33.30 -16.28
N SER A 366 -5.74 -32.05 -16.68
CA SER A 366 -4.75 -31.76 -17.73
C SER A 366 -3.32 -31.62 -17.21
N LYS A 367 -3.12 -31.52 -15.88
CA LYS A 367 -1.85 -31.16 -15.21
C LYS A 367 -1.20 -29.87 -15.75
N LYS A 368 -2.01 -28.92 -16.25
CA LYS A 368 -1.56 -27.68 -16.89
C LYS A 368 -2.33 -26.48 -16.37
N ASN A 369 -1.74 -25.29 -16.56
CA ASN A 369 -2.38 -24.02 -16.23
C ASN A 369 -3.15 -23.50 -17.43
N GLY A 370 -4.41 -23.10 -17.23
CA GLY A 370 -5.13 -22.26 -18.19
C GLY A 370 -4.99 -20.81 -17.79
N THR A 371 -4.70 -19.94 -18.76
CA THR A 371 -4.40 -18.52 -18.52
C THR A 371 -5.25 -17.60 -19.37
N LEU A 372 -5.87 -16.63 -18.71
CA LEU A 372 -6.57 -15.48 -19.31
C LEU A 372 -5.73 -14.22 -19.11
N THR A 373 -5.66 -13.37 -20.14
CA THR A 373 -4.96 -12.09 -20.07
C THR A 373 -5.89 -10.93 -20.39
N PHE A 374 -5.71 -9.83 -19.67
CA PHE A 374 -6.44 -8.58 -19.80
C PHE A 374 -5.42 -7.46 -19.89
N ASN A 375 -5.10 -7.06 -21.11
CA ASN A 375 -3.99 -6.17 -21.39
C ASN A 375 -4.42 -4.71 -21.47
N ASN A 376 -3.52 -3.79 -21.11
CA ASN A 376 -3.76 -2.35 -21.19
C ASN A 376 -5.10 -1.95 -20.50
N THR A 377 -5.35 -2.52 -19.34
CA THR A 377 -6.57 -2.31 -18.55
C THR A 377 -6.59 -0.91 -17.98
N THR A 378 -7.68 -0.19 -18.23
CA THR A 378 -7.97 1.13 -17.65
C THR A 378 -9.33 1.07 -16.99
N GLY A 379 -9.50 1.72 -15.84
CA GLY A 379 -10.77 1.67 -15.15
C GLY A 379 -10.93 2.74 -14.08
N ARG A 380 -12.17 2.91 -13.64
CA ARG A 380 -12.56 3.83 -12.58
C ARG A 380 -13.44 3.10 -11.58
N LEU A 381 -13.02 3.11 -10.31
CA LEU A 381 -13.77 2.61 -9.18
C LEU A 381 -14.22 3.80 -8.34
N LEU A 382 -15.47 3.79 -7.89
CA LEU A 382 -16.08 4.85 -7.09
C LEU A 382 -16.55 4.29 -5.75
N ASN A 383 -16.47 5.10 -4.70
CA ASN A 383 -16.98 4.81 -3.36
C ASN A 383 -16.37 3.56 -2.73
N ILE A 384 -15.04 3.54 -2.60
CA ILE A 384 -14.31 2.46 -1.94
C ILE A 384 -14.24 2.79 -0.46
N THR A 385 -15.12 2.19 0.36
CA THR A 385 -15.25 2.58 1.76
C THR A 385 -15.71 1.45 2.67
N ASN A 386 -15.27 1.50 3.93
CA ASN A 386 -15.87 0.75 5.04
C ASN A 386 -16.41 1.68 6.15
N SER A 387 -16.41 3.00 5.90
CA SER A 387 -16.91 4.00 6.84
C SER A 387 -18.44 3.91 6.97
N LYS A 388 -18.94 3.74 8.20
CA LYS A 388 -20.38 3.65 8.50
C LYS A 388 -21.18 4.81 7.91
N THR A 389 -20.68 6.04 8.07
CA THR A 389 -21.38 7.26 7.60
C THR A 389 -21.37 7.38 6.08
N ALA A 390 -20.31 6.93 5.41
CA ALA A 390 -20.27 6.89 3.94
C ALA A 390 -21.21 5.81 3.39
N LEU A 391 -21.22 4.63 4.02
CA LEU A 391 -22.07 3.50 3.63
C LEU A 391 -23.58 3.80 3.77
N GLN A 392 -23.98 4.62 4.74
CA GLN A 392 -25.36 5.08 4.87
C GLN A 392 -25.82 5.96 3.70
N LYS A 393 -24.90 6.73 3.09
CA LYS A 393 -25.20 7.58 1.93
C LYS A 393 -25.18 6.80 0.62
N ASN A 394 -24.20 5.93 0.45
CA ASN A 394 -24.06 5.07 -0.71
C ASN A 394 -23.30 3.81 -0.31
N ASN A 395 -23.95 2.65 -0.43
CA ASN A 395 -23.37 1.36 -0.12
C ASN A 395 -22.86 0.62 -1.37
N ILE A 396 -22.89 1.24 -2.56
CA ILE A 396 -22.42 0.63 -3.80
C ILE A 396 -21.05 1.18 -4.16
N CYS A 397 -20.09 0.28 -4.33
CA CYS A 397 -18.84 0.55 -5.04
C CYS A 397 -19.07 0.26 -6.53
N LYS A 398 -19.00 1.30 -7.38
CA LYS A 398 -19.19 1.18 -8.82
C LYS A 398 -17.84 1.05 -9.50
N VAL A 399 -17.70 0.08 -10.39
CA VAL A 399 -16.43 -0.20 -11.09
C VAL A 399 -16.70 -0.21 -12.59
N ASN A 400 -15.98 0.58 -13.37
CA ASN A 400 -16.00 0.53 -14.83
C ASN A 400 -14.60 0.25 -15.34
N ILE A 401 -14.44 -0.76 -16.19
CA ILE A 401 -13.15 -1.23 -16.69
C ILE A 401 -13.24 -1.44 -18.20
N THR A 402 -12.23 -0.99 -18.92
CA THR A 402 -11.97 -1.34 -20.33
C THR A 402 -10.62 -2.03 -20.41
N SER A 403 -10.53 -3.13 -21.15
CA SER A 403 -9.30 -3.91 -21.32
C SER A 403 -9.20 -4.54 -22.72
N HIS A 404 -8.01 -4.99 -23.09
CA HIS A 404 -7.78 -5.84 -24.26
C HIS A 404 -7.66 -7.29 -23.81
N PHE A 405 -8.77 -8.01 -23.87
CA PHE A 405 -8.84 -9.42 -23.57
C PHE A 405 -8.05 -10.25 -24.59
N MET A 406 -7.22 -11.15 -24.09
CA MET A 406 -6.35 -12.02 -24.89
C MET A 406 -5.55 -11.25 -25.96
N GLU A 407 -5.03 -10.08 -25.57
CA GLU A 407 -4.20 -9.19 -26.40
C GLU A 407 -4.86 -8.61 -27.66
N ARG A 408 -6.16 -8.85 -27.88
CA ARG A 408 -6.81 -8.57 -29.18
C ARG A 408 -8.17 -7.93 -29.09
N SER A 409 -9.05 -8.41 -28.21
CA SER A 409 -10.45 -7.97 -28.20
C SER A 409 -10.74 -6.98 -27.09
N ARG A 410 -11.43 -5.89 -27.44
CA ARG A 410 -11.89 -4.92 -26.45
C ARG A 410 -12.96 -5.55 -25.56
N LEU A 411 -12.74 -5.47 -24.26
CA LEU A 411 -13.66 -5.88 -23.20
C LEU A 411 -14.04 -4.65 -22.38
N ASP A 412 -15.32 -4.34 -22.30
CA ASP A 412 -15.87 -3.31 -21.41
C ASP A 412 -16.74 -3.99 -20.35
N VAL A 413 -16.48 -3.70 -19.07
CA VAL A 413 -17.20 -4.31 -17.93
C VAL A 413 -17.54 -3.25 -16.89
N ALA A 414 -18.77 -3.29 -16.41
CA ALA A 414 -19.23 -2.53 -15.26
C ALA A 414 -19.59 -3.50 -14.12
N PHE A 415 -19.12 -3.25 -12.90
CA PHE A 415 -19.56 -3.92 -11.68
C PHE A 415 -20.27 -2.96 -10.74
N ALA A 416 -21.24 -3.47 -9.99
CA ALA A 416 -21.79 -2.83 -8.80
C ALA A 416 -21.60 -3.77 -7.61
N LEU A 417 -20.75 -3.39 -6.65
CA LEU A 417 -20.45 -4.19 -5.47
C LEU A 417 -21.20 -3.62 -4.26
N ASN A 418 -22.09 -4.39 -3.63
CA ASN A 418 -22.78 -3.94 -2.43
C ASN A 418 -21.90 -4.15 -1.19
N LEU A 419 -21.41 -3.05 -0.61
CA LEU A 419 -20.48 -3.02 0.52
C LEU A 419 -21.10 -3.44 1.86
N THR A 420 -22.44 -3.45 1.95
CA THR A 420 -23.18 -3.71 3.19
C THR A 420 -23.91 -5.05 3.22
N ASP A 421 -24.17 -5.62 2.04
CA ASP A 421 -24.98 -6.84 1.89
C ASP A 421 -24.37 -8.03 2.66
N LYS A 422 -25.22 -8.77 3.38
CA LYS A 422 -24.80 -9.90 4.22
C LYS A 422 -24.38 -11.12 3.39
N ASP A 423 -24.96 -11.25 2.20
CA ASP A 423 -24.67 -12.33 1.26
C ASP A 423 -23.63 -11.93 0.22
N ALA A 424 -22.96 -10.80 0.43
CA ALA A 424 -21.94 -10.26 -0.44
C ALA A 424 -22.47 -10.07 -1.88
N ALA A 425 -23.70 -9.56 -2.04
CA ALA A 425 -24.30 -9.29 -3.35
C ALA A 425 -23.44 -8.34 -4.22
N PHE A 426 -23.39 -8.65 -5.51
CA PHE A 426 -22.76 -7.83 -6.54
C PHE A 426 -23.37 -8.13 -7.91
N SER A 427 -23.27 -7.20 -8.85
CA SER A 427 -23.65 -7.45 -10.25
C SER A 427 -22.55 -7.02 -11.20
N TYR A 428 -22.58 -7.57 -12.40
CA TYR A 428 -21.66 -7.21 -13.47
C TYR A 428 -22.28 -7.38 -14.84
N LYS A 429 -21.98 -6.44 -15.72
CA LYS A 429 -22.43 -6.45 -17.11
C LYS A 429 -21.36 -5.92 -18.04
N GLY A 430 -21.39 -6.32 -19.29
CA GLY A 430 -20.34 -5.93 -20.21
C GLY A 430 -20.48 -6.52 -21.59
N SER A 431 -19.50 -6.20 -22.43
CA SER A 431 -19.40 -6.70 -23.78
C SER A 431 -17.96 -7.00 -24.17
N LEU A 432 -17.76 -8.07 -24.92
CA LEU A 432 -16.50 -8.43 -25.57
C LEU A 432 -16.66 -8.29 -27.09
N GLY A 433 -15.72 -7.59 -27.72
CA GLY A 433 -15.69 -7.37 -29.15
C GLY A 433 -15.22 -8.58 -29.97
N PRO A 434 -15.10 -8.42 -31.31
CA PRO A 434 -14.72 -9.50 -32.21
C PRO A 434 -13.33 -10.10 -31.92
N MET A 435 -13.19 -11.42 -32.08
CA MET A 435 -11.89 -12.12 -32.05
C MET A 435 -11.95 -13.53 -32.64
N LYS A 436 -10.79 -14.07 -33.02
CA LYS A 436 -10.65 -15.51 -33.29
C LYS A 436 -10.79 -16.29 -31.98
N LEU A 437 -11.75 -17.21 -31.90
CA LEU A 437 -12.01 -18.02 -30.71
C LEU A 437 -10.86 -18.98 -30.39
N SER A 438 -10.01 -19.32 -31.37
CA SER A 438 -8.81 -20.14 -31.17
C SER A 438 -7.78 -19.50 -30.21
N LEU A 439 -7.83 -18.18 -29.99
CA LEU A 439 -6.99 -17.50 -29.00
C LEU A 439 -7.31 -17.95 -27.56
N LEU A 440 -8.55 -18.39 -27.31
CA LEU A 440 -8.98 -18.89 -26.00
C LEU A 440 -8.28 -20.20 -25.60
N ASN A 441 -7.66 -20.91 -26.54
CA ASN A 441 -6.98 -22.18 -26.28
C ASN A 441 -5.91 -22.08 -25.19
N LYS A 442 -5.29 -20.92 -24.97
CA LYS A 442 -4.38 -20.67 -23.82
C LYS A 442 -5.06 -20.90 -22.46
N ALA A 443 -6.37 -20.67 -22.38
CA ALA A 443 -7.18 -20.88 -21.18
C ALA A 443 -7.97 -22.20 -21.24
N ILE A 444 -8.76 -22.40 -22.29
CA ILE A 444 -9.78 -23.46 -22.32
C ILE A 444 -9.19 -24.86 -22.52
N MET A 445 -8.09 -25.02 -23.26
CA MET A 445 -7.50 -26.36 -23.47
C MET A 445 -7.04 -26.99 -22.15
N PRO A 446 -6.25 -26.30 -21.30
CA PRO A 446 -5.91 -26.82 -19.96
C PRO A 446 -7.14 -27.00 -19.06
N ILE A 447 -8.07 -26.05 -19.10
CA ILE A 447 -9.17 -26.01 -18.13
C ILE A 447 -10.28 -27.02 -18.42
N SER A 448 -10.59 -27.25 -19.69
CA SER A 448 -11.76 -28.02 -20.13
C SER A 448 -11.41 -29.22 -21.00
N MET A 449 -10.14 -29.39 -21.39
CA MET A 449 -9.71 -30.40 -22.35
C MET A 449 -10.43 -30.28 -23.70
N VAL A 450 -10.79 -29.06 -24.09
CA VAL A 450 -11.39 -28.73 -25.38
C VAL A 450 -10.45 -27.80 -26.14
N LYS A 451 -10.23 -28.09 -27.43
CA LYS A 451 -9.50 -27.22 -28.36
C LYS A 451 -10.46 -26.63 -29.37
N VAL A 452 -10.51 -25.31 -29.46
CA VAL A 452 -11.16 -24.60 -30.57
C VAL A 452 -10.24 -24.65 -31.78
N THR A 453 -10.69 -25.26 -32.88
CA THR A 453 -9.93 -25.36 -34.14
C THR A 453 -10.24 -24.22 -35.08
N SER A 454 -11.50 -23.75 -35.11
CA SER A 454 -11.92 -22.55 -35.83
C SER A 454 -13.07 -21.86 -35.10
N GLY A 455 -13.31 -20.60 -35.43
CA GLY A 455 -14.44 -19.83 -34.91
C GLY A 455 -14.10 -18.35 -34.79
N ASN A 456 -15.05 -17.51 -35.16
CA ASN A 456 -14.94 -16.06 -35.10
C ASN A 456 -16.03 -15.51 -34.19
N LEU A 457 -15.63 -14.99 -33.03
CA LEU A 457 -16.50 -14.21 -32.17
C LEU A 457 -16.83 -12.90 -32.89
N LYS A 458 -18.11 -12.54 -32.93
CA LYS A 458 -18.60 -11.23 -33.37
C LYS A 458 -18.81 -10.33 -32.16
N ARG A 459 -19.51 -10.84 -31.15
CA ARG A 459 -19.82 -10.10 -29.93
C ARG A 459 -20.23 -11.05 -28.80
N PHE A 460 -19.88 -10.73 -27.56
CA PHE A 460 -20.42 -11.41 -26.39
C PHE A 460 -20.95 -10.36 -25.42
N ASP A 461 -22.26 -10.36 -25.17
CA ASP A 461 -22.90 -9.48 -24.19
C ASP A 461 -23.36 -10.32 -22.98
N PHE A 462 -23.20 -9.77 -21.79
CA PHE A 462 -23.58 -10.43 -20.55
C PHE A 462 -24.11 -9.41 -19.52
N ASP A 463 -25.10 -9.84 -18.74
CA ASP A 463 -25.64 -9.11 -17.59
C ASP A 463 -25.96 -10.12 -16.48
N VAL A 464 -25.31 -9.98 -15.32
CA VAL A 464 -25.30 -10.99 -14.27
C VAL A 464 -25.45 -10.36 -12.88
N ASP A 465 -26.41 -10.85 -12.11
CA ASP A 465 -26.54 -10.64 -10.67
C ASP A 465 -25.98 -11.83 -9.90
N ALA A 466 -25.16 -11.57 -8.88
CA ALA A 466 -24.48 -12.60 -8.13
C ALA A 466 -24.38 -12.28 -6.64
N ASN A 467 -24.13 -13.32 -5.86
CA ASN A 467 -23.82 -13.21 -4.44
C ASN A 467 -22.86 -14.33 -4.03
N ARG A 468 -22.63 -14.52 -2.74
CA ARG A 468 -21.78 -15.61 -2.22
C ARG A 468 -22.33 -17.01 -2.47
N TYR A 469 -23.53 -17.20 -3.00
CA TYR A 469 -24.13 -18.53 -3.19
C TYR A 469 -24.33 -18.88 -4.66
N ARG A 470 -24.67 -17.91 -5.51
CA ARG A 470 -25.01 -18.14 -6.92
C ARG A 470 -24.78 -16.90 -7.77
N ALA A 471 -24.72 -17.11 -9.08
CA ALA A 471 -24.80 -16.07 -10.09
C ALA A 471 -25.91 -16.40 -11.08
N LYS A 472 -26.73 -15.40 -11.44
CA LYS A 472 -27.84 -15.50 -12.38
C LYS A 472 -27.68 -14.43 -13.44
N GLY A 473 -27.81 -14.77 -14.71
CA GLY A 473 -27.66 -13.76 -15.75
C GLY A 473 -28.03 -14.22 -17.14
N ASN A 474 -28.25 -13.22 -17.99
CA ASN A 474 -28.60 -13.38 -19.38
C ASN A 474 -27.38 -13.08 -20.24
N MET A 475 -27.11 -13.90 -21.24
CA MET A 475 -25.95 -13.75 -22.11
C MET A 475 -26.30 -14.01 -23.56
N THR A 476 -25.63 -13.30 -24.47
CA THR A 476 -25.76 -13.50 -25.92
C THR A 476 -24.36 -13.57 -26.53
N LEU A 477 -24.03 -14.70 -27.16
CA LEU A 477 -22.74 -14.92 -27.80
C LEU A 477 -22.94 -15.06 -29.31
N LEU A 478 -22.56 -14.04 -30.08
CA LEU A 478 -22.66 -14.03 -31.54
C LEU A 478 -21.35 -14.51 -32.16
N TYR A 479 -21.39 -15.56 -32.99
CA TYR A 479 -20.19 -16.14 -33.59
C TYR A 479 -20.50 -16.92 -34.87
N ASN A 480 -19.45 -17.15 -35.68
CA ASN A 480 -19.53 -17.97 -36.89
C ASN A 480 -18.40 -19.00 -36.92
N ASP A 481 -18.63 -20.11 -37.63
CA ASP A 481 -17.65 -21.17 -37.93
C ASP A 481 -16.95 -21.80 -36.72
N LEU A 482 -17.66 -21.94 -35.60
CA LEU A 482 -17.15 -22.63 -34.43
C LEU A 482 -16.93 -24.12 -34.75
N LYS A 483 -15.69 -24.58 -34.52
CA LYS A 483 -15.33 -26.00 -34.55
C LYS A 483 -14.44 -26.30 -33.36
N ILE A 484 -14.67 -27.44 -32.72
CA ILE A 484 -13.90 -27.88 -31.56
C ILE A 484 -13.41 -29.31 -31.70
N ASN A 485 -12.41 -29.67 -30.91
CA ASN A 485 -11.95 -31.03 -30.68
C ASN A 485 -11.92 -31.31 -29.17
N ILE A 486 -12.38 -32.50 -28.77
CA ILE A 486 -12.22 -33.02 -27.40
C ILE A 486 -10.84 -33.67 -27.27
N LEU A 487 -10.15 -33.37 -26.17
CA LEU A 487 -8.81 -33.84 -25.88
C LEU A 487 -8.81 -34.83 -24.71
N LYS A 488 -7.75 -35.63 -24.63
CA LYS A 488 -7.37 -36.43 -23.46
C LYS A 488 -5.91 -36.14 -23.10
N LEU A 489 -5.57 -36.32 -21.83
CA LEU A 489 -4.16 -36.41 -21.43
C LEU A 489 -3.62 -37.75 -21.92
N ASP A 490 -2.50 -37.72 -22.61
CA ASP A 490 -1.70 -38.90 -22.88
C ASP A 490 -0.82 -39.16 -21.64
N GLU A 491 -0.94 -40.36 -21.07
CA GLU A 491 -0.23 -40.71 -19.83
C GLU A 491 1.25 -41.01 -20.08
N ASP A 492 1.64 -41.36 -21.31
CA ASP A 492 3.01 -41.75 -21.66
C ASP A 492 3.92 -40.52 -21.86
N ASP A 493 3.42 -39.46 -22.51
CA ASP A 493 4.21 -38.26 -22.83
C ASP A 493 3.69 -36.96 -22.16
N GLY A 494 2.58 -37.02 -21.41
CA GLY A 494 1.99 -35.88 -20.72
C GLY A 494 1.40 -34.80 -21.66
N ARG A 495 1.29 -35.06 -22.97
CA ARG A 495 0.72 -34.13 -23.95
C ARG A 495 -0.81 -34.29 -24.02
N LEU A 496 -1.49 -33.23 -24.44
CA LEU A 496 -2.93 -33.30 -24.70
C LEU A 496 -3.14 -33.73 -26.14
N LYS A 497 -3.61 -34.96 -26.36
CA LYS A 497 -3.90 -35.52 -27.70
C LYS A 497 -5.40 -35.54 -27.96
N LYS A 498 -5.79 -35.52 -29.24
CA LYS A 498 -7.19 -35.68 -29.66
C LYS A 498 -7.71 -37.01 -29.10
N LYS A 499 -8.87 -37.04 -28.44
CA LYS A 499 -9.52 -38.31 -28.13
C LYS A 499 -9.98 -38.90 -29.46
N GLY A 500 -9.52 -40.10 -29.82
CA GLY A 500 -9.98 -40.79 -31.02
C GLY A 500 -11.50 -40.85 -31.01
N LEU A 501 -12.14 -40.44 -32.11
CA LEU A 501 -13.59 -40.42 -32.23
C LEU A 501 -14.07 -41.88 -32.22
N MET A 502 -14.43 -42.41 -31.05
CA MET A 502 -15.38 -43.52 -31.01
C MET A 502 -16.68 -42.98 -31.61
N SER A 503 -17.24 -43.72 -32.58
CA SER A 503 -18.46 -43.40 -33.35
C SER A 503 -19.66 -42.89 -32.50
N ILE A 504 -19.61 -43.17 -31.19
CA ILE A 504 -20.60 -42.83 -30.15
C ILE A 504 -20.59 -41.35 -29.71
N LEU A 505 -19.50 -40.59 -29.97
CA LEU A 505 -19.39 -39.17 -29.57
C LEU A 505 -19.84 -38.18 -30.65
N ALA A 506 -20.05 -38.62 -31.90
CA ALA A 506 -20.48 -37.74 -32.99
C ALA A 506 -21.86 -37.12 -32.74
N ASN A 507 -22.74 -37.81 -31.99
CA ASN A 507 -24.10 -37.38 -31.71
C ASN A 507 -24.29 -36.72 -30.33
N ALA A 508 -23.27 -36.72 -29.45
CA ALA A 508 -23.44 -36.29 -28.05
C ALA A 508 -23.10 -34.81 -27.79
N PHE A 509 -22.37 -34.16 -28.71
CA PHE A 509 -22.06 -32.73 -28.65
C PHE A 509 -22.20 -32.13 -30.05
N VAL A 510 -23.43 -31.95 -30.50
CA VAL A 510 -23.70 -31.11 -31.68
C VAL A 510 -23.51 -29.66 -31.22
N ILE A 511 -22.31 -29.14 -31.44
CA ILE A 511 -22.01 -27.73 -31.19
C ILE A 511 -22.42 -26.95 -32.41
N GLU A 512 -23.26 -25.95 -32.19
CA GLU A 512 -23.74 -25.11 -33.26
C GLU A 512 -22.59 -24.33 -33.86
N ARG A 513 -22.52 -24.34 -35.19
CA ARG A 513 -21.42 -23.68 -35.91
C ARG A 513 -21.55 -22.15 -35.87
N ASN A 514 -22.78 -21.65 -35.77
CA ASN A 514 -23.08 -20.22 -35.79
C ASN A 514 -24.06 -19.85 -34.68
N ASN A 515 -24.06 -18.60 -34.28
CA ASN A 515 -25.15 -17.99 -33.52
C ASN A 515 -25.35 -16.54 -34.01
N PRO A 516 -26.49 -16.18 -34.62
CA PRO A 516 -27.68 -17.02 -34.86
C PRO A 516 -27.41 -18.22 -35.79
N ASP A 517 -28.25 -19.25 -35.71
CA ASP A 517 -28.16 -20.44 -36.58
C ASP A 517 -28.26 -20.09 -38.07
N GLU A 518 -29.18 -19.18 -38.36
CA GLU A 518 -29.45 -18.66 -39.70
C GLU A 518 -29.22 -17.15 -39.76
N PRO A 519 -28.66 -16.62 -40.85
CA PRO A 519 -28.53 -15.18 -41.05
C PRO A 519 -29.87 -14.44 -40.88
N GLY A 520 -29.87 -13.36 -40.09
CA GLY A 520 -31.05 -12.51 -39.88
C GLY A 520 -32.07 -13.02 -38.87
N LYS A 521 -31.91 -14.23 -38.31
CA LYS A 521 -32.76 -14.75 -37.22
C LYS A 521 -32.30 -14.26 -35.85
N ALA A 522 -33.16 -14.44 -34.85
CA ALA A 522 -32.84 -14.14 -33.47
C ALA A 522 -31.71 -15.06 -32.96
N PRO A 523 -30.71 -14.53 -32.23
CA PRO A 523 -29.65 -15.36 -31.66
C PRO A 523 -30.18 -16.20 -30.49
N ARG A 524 -29.59 -17.37 -30.30
CA ARG A 524 -29.69 -18.11 -29.03
C ARG A 524 -29.12 -17.26 -27.91
N ARG A 525 -29.83 -17.29 -26.78
CA ARG A 525 -29.45 -16.63 -25.52
C ARG A 525 -29.34 -17.67 -24.43
N ALA A 526 -28.45 -17.43 -23.48
CA ALA A 526 -28.27 -18.27 -22.32
C ALA A 526 -28.83 -17.58 -21.07
N ASN A 527 -29.68 -18.29 -20.31
CA ASN A 527 -30.25 -17.82 -19.06
C ASN A 527 -29.69 -18.67 -17.92
N ILE A 528 -28.50 -18.31 -17.45
CA ILE A 528 -27.70 -19.17 -16.58
C ILE A 528 -28.04 -18.92 -15.12
N THR A 529 -28.17 -20.01 -14.35
CA THR A 529 -28.01 -19.99 -12.89
C THR A 529 -26.81 -20.85 -12.51
N PHE A 530 -25.69 -20.21 -12.16
CA PHE A 530 -24.49 -20.88 -11.68
C PHE A 530 -24.49 -20.95 -10.15
N VAL A 531 -24.62 -22.15 -9.58
CA VAL A 531 -24.49 -22.37 -8.13
C VAL A 531 -23.00 -22.38 -7.77
N ARG A 532 -22.57 -21.47 -6.88
CA ARG A 532 -21.16 -21.31 -6.50
C ARG A 532 -20.75 -22.40 -5.51
N PRO A 533 -19.74 -23.23 -5.82
CA PRO A 533 -19.08 -24.00 -4.79
C PRO A 533 -18.46 -23.06 -3.74
N VAL A 534 -18.71 -23.28 -2.46
CA VAL A 534 -18.32 -22.37 -1.36
C VAL A 534 -16.82 -22.00 -1.32
N SER A 535 -15.99 -22.84 -1.93
CA SER A 535 -14.54 -22.66 -2.08
C SER A 535 -14.11 -21.70 -3.20
N TYR A 536 -15.00 -21.36 -4.14
CA TYR A 536 -14.65 -20.56 -5.32
C TYR A 536 -14.44 -19.09 -4.93
N PRO A 537 -13.27 -18.49 -5.24
CA PRO A 537 -13.03 -17.07 -5.04
C PRO A 537 -13.79 -16.21 -6.05
N PHE A 538 -13.72 -14.89 -5.85
CA PHE A 538 -14.43 -13.90 -6.67
C PHE A 538 -14.18 -14.04 -8.17
N PHE A 539 -12.93 -14.02 -8.61
CA PHE A 539 -12.63 -14.08 -10.03
C PHE A 539 -13.16 -15.38 -10.65
N LYS A 540 -13.03 -16.49 -9.92
CA LYS A 540 -13.48 -17.81 -10.36
C LYS A 540 -14.98 -17.89 -10.61
N ILE A 541 -15.82 -17.34 -9.74
CA ILE A 541 -17.27 -17.33 -9.98
C ILE A 541 -17.61 -16.48 -11.21
N VAL A 542 -16.98 -15.32 -11.39
CA VAL A 542 -17.23 -14.43 -12.53
C VAL A 542 -16.94 -15.15 -13.85
N TRP A 543 -15.72 -15.65 -14.05
CA TRP A 543 -15.35 -16.25 -15.33
C TRP A 543 -16.05 -17.60 -15.56
N LYS A 544 -16.29 -18.41 -14.52
CA LYS A 544 -17.02 -19.69 -14.67
C LYS A 544 -18.47 -19.49 -15.08
N THR A 545 -19.11 -18.44 -14.58
CA THR A 545 -20.49 -18.09 -14.96
C THR A 545 -20.53 -17.68 -16.43
N LEU A 546 -19.64 -16.79 -16.86
CA LEU A 546 -19.51 -16.40 -18.27
C LEU A 546 -19.20 -17.59 -19.19
N PHE A 547 -18.30 -18.49 -18.76
CA PHE A 547 -17.97 -19.69 -19.50
C PHE A 547 -19.17 -20.64 -19.63
N ALA A 548 -19.99 -20.78 -18.58
CA ALA A 548 -21.21 -21.57 -18.63
C ALA A 548 -22.22 -21.01 -19.66
N GLY A 549 -22.46 -19.69 -19.65
CA GLY A 549 -23.36 -19.08 -20.64
C GLY A 549 -22.84 -19.11 -22.06
N ALA A 550 -21.52 -19.00 -22.26
CA ALA A 550 -20.92 -19.18 -23.57
C ALA A 550 -21.14 -20.61 -24.13
N LYS A 551 -21.07 -21.64 -23.27
CA LYS A 551 -21.35 -23.04 -23.66
C LYS A 551 -22.81 -23.23 -24.06
N GLU A 552 -23.74 -22.68 -23.29
CA GLU A 552 -25.17 -22.78 -23.59
C GLU A 552 -25.54 -22.08 -24.90
N CYS A 553 -24.99 -20.88 -25.15
CA CYS A 553 -25.12 -20.22 -26.45
C CYS A 553 -24.52 -21.05 -27.61
N ALA A 554 -23.50 -21.87 -27.34
CA ALA A 554 -22.88 -22.77 -28.31
C ALA A 554 -23.64 -24.09 -28.53
N GLY A 555 -24.80 -24.27 -27.90
CA GLY A 555 -25.61 -25.48 -28.01
C GLY A 555 -25.23 -26.59 -27.02
N VAL A 556 -24.46 -26.27 -25.96
CA VAL A 556 -24.05 -27.26 -24.96
C VAL A 556 -24.64 -26.91 -23.59
N SER A 557 -25.67 -27.65 -23.18
CA SER A 557 -26.26 -27.51 -21.84
C SER A 557 -25.49 -28.31 -20.78
N GLU A 558 -25.71 -27.99 -19.50
CA GLU A 558 -25.15 -28.77 -18.38
C GLU A 558 -25.68 -30.23 -18.38
N MET A 559 -26.92 -30.44 -18.86
CA MET A 559 -27.48 -31.78 -19.00
C MET A 559 -26.75 -32.59 -20.07
N ASP A 560 -26.40 -31.96 -21.20
CA ASP A 560 -25.64 -32.61 -22.27
C ASP A 560 -24.25 -33.03 -21.77
N GLU A 561 -23.60 -32.17 -20.97
CA GLU A 561 -22.32 -32.51 -20.32
C GLU A 561 -22.46 -33.70 -19.36
N LYS A 562 -23.50 -33.74 -18.51
CA LYS A 562 -23.71 -34.85 -17.58
C LYS A 562 -23.95 -36.17 -18.33
N LYS A 563 -24.79 -36.15 -19.37
CA LYS A 563 -25.07 -37.31 -20.23
C LYS A 563 -23.82 -37.78 -20.96
N ALA A 564 -23.05 -36.87 -21.53
CA ALA A 564 -21.83 -37.22 -22.25
C ALA A 564 -20.74 -37.77 -21.32
N ASN A 565 -20.55 -37.17 -20.13
CA ASN A 565 -19.60 -37.67 -19.14
C ASN A 565 -19.99 -39.06 -18.61
N ALA A 566 -21.27 -39.34 -18.40
CA ALA A 566 -21.76 -40.66 -18.00
C ALA A 566 -21.44 -41.72 -19.06
N LYS A 567 -21.81 -41.47 -20.33
CA LYS A 567 -21.50 -42.36 -21.47
C LYS A 567 -20.00 -42.58 -21.66
N MET A 568 -19.19 -41.54 -21.44
CA MET A 568 -17.73 -41.65 -21.52
C MET A 568 -17.16 -42.53 -20.41
N SER A 569 -17.68 -42.41 -19.18
CA SER A 569 -17.27 -43.27 -18.08
C SER A 569 -17.63 -44.73 -18.33
N GLU A 570 -18.82 -45.00 -18.88
CA GLU A 570 -19.26 -46.35 -19.27
C GLU A 570 -18.37 -46.94 -20.37
N GLY A 571 -18.12 -46.22 -21.46
CA GLY A 571 -17.28 -46.73 -22.55
C GLY A 571 -15.79 -46.88 -22.19
N ASP A 572 -15.27 -46.04 -21.28
CA ASP A 572 -13.91 -46.22 -20.75
C ASP A 572 -13.84 -47.45 -19.81
N LEU A 573 -14.92 -47.79 -19.07
CA LEU A 573 -15.05 -49.02 -18.26
C LEU A 573 -15.17 -50.28 -19.14
N GLU A 574 -15.96 -50.25 -20.21
CA GLU A 574 -16.10 -51.37 -21.16
C GLU A 574 -14.77 -51.70 -21.85
N LYS A 575 -13.99 -50.68 -22.23
CA LYS A 575 -12.63 -50.88 -22.78
C LYS A 575 -11.64 -51.45 -21.79
N GLN A 576 -11.79 -51.16 -20.49
CA GLN A 576 -10.98 -51.79 -19.45
C GLN A 576 -11.38 -53.25 -19.21
N ARG A 577 -12.68 -53.57 -19.38
CA ARG A 577 -13.19 -54.95 -19.32
C ARG A 577 -12.76 -55.80 -20.50
N GLY A 578 -12.88 -55.29 -21.73
CA GLY A 578 -12.48 -56.02 -22.96
C GLY A 578 -10.97 -56.06 -23.25
N LYS A 579 -10.12 -55.58 -22.32
CA LYS A 579 -8.65 -55.74 -22.36
C LYS A 579 -8.14 -56.78 -21.35
N LYS A 580 -9.05 -57.44 -20.62
CA LYS A 580 -8.74 -58.50 -19.64
C LYS A 580 -8.97 -59.92 -20.20
N ASP A 581 -9.44 -60.02 -21.43
CA ASP A 581 -9.41 -61.23 -22.26
C ASP A 581 -8.27 -61.08 -23.28
#